data_AF-A0A6N8WDR5-F1
#
_entry.id   AF-A0A6N8WDR5-F1
#
_cell.length_a   1.000
_cell.length_b   1.000
_cell.length_c   1.000
_cell.angle_alpha   90.00
_cell.angle_beta   90.00
_cell.angle_gamma   90.00
#
_symmetry.space_group_name_H-M   'P 1'
#
loop_
_entity.id
_entity.type
_entity.pdbx_description
1 polymer ?
#
loop_
_entity_poly.entity_id
_entity_poly.type
_entity_poly.pdbx_seq_one_letter_code
_entity_poly.pdbx_strand_id
1 'polypeptide(L)'
;MGVPVGINTWSRHVTELFPYLDQIIHPFDSLWFPDHVQYNGHNVSEGWTMAVWALARYPDILVGHDVLCNSFRNPAHLAKMAATAQAFSGGRVVIGIG
;
A
#
# COMPACT_ATOMS: atom_id res chain seq x y z
N MET A 1 0.50 24.66 9.46
CA MET A 1 0.12 23.24 9.23
C MET A 1 -0.10 23.10 7.73
N GLY A 2 0.67 22.25 7.05
CA GLY A 2 0.43 21.95 5.63
C GLY A 2 -0.86 21.15 5.45
N VAL A 3 -1.42 21.16 4.23
CA VAL A 3 -2.52 20.25 3.86
C VAL A 3 -1.88 18.90 3.55
N PRO A 4 -2.28 17.79 4.22
CA PRO A 4 -1.73 16.47 3.90
C PRO A 4 -2.06 16.05 2.47
N VAL A 5 -1.08 15.50 1.75
CA VAL A 5 -1.23 15.04 0.37
C VAL A 5 -0.82 13.57 0.25
N GLY A 6 -1.68 12.76 -0.36
CA GLY A 6 -1.40 11.36 -0.67
C GLY A 6 -1.17 11.14 -2.16
N ILE A 7 -0.38 10.12 -2.49
CA ILE A 7 -0.20 9.65 -3.87
C ILE A 7 -0.81 8.26 -4.06
N ASN A 8 -1.64 8.15 -5.10
CA ASN A 8 -2.21 6.89 -5.56
C ASN A 8 -1.31 6.26 -6.63
N THR A 9 -1.15 4.94 -6.58
CA THR A 9 -0.30 4.19 -7.52
C THR A 9 -1.09 3.18 -8.33
N TRP A 10 -0.45 2.65 -9.37
CA TRP A 10 -0.99 1.58 -10.20
C TRP A 10 -0.15 0.32 -10.05
N SER A 11 -0.79 -0.83 -9.83
CA SER A 11 -0.10 -2.11 -9.60
C SER A 11 0.58 -2.70 -10.85
N ARG A 12 0.40 -2.09 -12.04
CA ARG A 12 0.93 -2.63 -13.31
C ARG A 12 2.46 -2.52 -13.45
N HIS A 13 3.10 -1.61 -12.72
CA HIS A 13 4.53 -1.33 -12.80
C HIS A 13 5.33 -2.18 -11.80
N VAL A 14 5.25 -3.50 -11.92
CA VAL A 14 5.75 -4.44 -10.90
C VAL A 14 7.22 -4.20 -10.51
N THR A 15 8.08 -3.96 -11.49
CA THR A 15 9.53 -3.77 -11.27
C THR A 15 9.95 -2.30 -11.17
N GLU A 16 9.10 -1.37 -11.62
CA GLU A 16 9.46 0.04 -11.81
C GLU A 16 8.87 0.94 -10.73
N LEU A 17 7.81 0.51 -10.04
CA LEU A 17 7.07 1.34 -9.09
C LEU A 17 7.95 1.87 -7.96
N PHE A 18 8.67 1.00 -7.25
CA PHE A 18 9.51 1.43 -6.13
C PHE A 18 10.74 2.25 -6.55
N PRO A 19 11.48 1.88 -7.62
CA PRO A 19 12.53 2.75 -8.16
C PRO A 19 12.05 4.17 -8.53
N TYR A 20 10.81 4.28 -9.01
CA TYR A 20 10.19 5.59 -9.26
C TYR A 20 9.82 6.31 -7.96
N LEU A 21 9.17 5.62 -7.03
CA LEU A 21 8.76 6.19 -5.73
C LEU A 21 9.96 6.70 -4.92
N ASP A 22 11.11 6.02 -4.97
CA ASP A 22 12.35 6.47 -4.33
C ASP A 22 12.77 7.88 -4.73
N GLN A 23 12.39 8.32 -5.93
CA GLN A 23 12.77 9.63 -6.47
C GLN A 23 11.74 10.72 -6.10
N ILE A 24 10.51 10.35 -5.78
CA ILE A 24 9.38 11.29 -5.74
C ILE A 24 8.54 11.24 -4.46
N ILE A 25 8.75 10.28 -3.55
CA ILE A 25 7.82 10.06 -2.44
C ILE A 25 7.91 11.12 -1.33
N HIS A 26 9.08 11.73 -1.13
CA HIS A 26 9.35 12.62 0.01
C HIS A 26 8.40 13.83 0.20
N PRO A 27 7.83 14.45 -0.86
CA PRO A 27 6.86 15.54 -0.70
C PRO A 27 5.46 15.08 -0.28
N PHE A 28 5.18 13.78 -0.23
CA PHE A 28 3.87 13.22 0.10
C PHE A 28 3.83 12.68 1.54
N ASP A 29 2.66 12.76 2.17
CA ASP A 29 2.44 12.25 3.53
C ASP A 29 1.95 10.79 3.53
N SER A 30 1.38 10.34 2.40
CA SER A 30 0.80 9.00 2.30
C SER A 30 0.90 8.37 0.91
N LEU A 31 0.91 7.04 0.87
CA LEU A 31 1.04 6.21 -0.32
C LEU A 31 -0.06 5.16 -0.36
N TRP A 32 -0.74 5.06 -1.50
CA TRP A 32 -1.95 4.25 -1.64
C TRP A 32 -1.83 3.27 -2.80
N PHE A 33 -2.19 2.02 -2.53
CA PHE A 33 -2.08 0.90 -3.48
C PHE A 33 -3.44 0.28 -3.82
N PRO A 34 -3.66 -0.12 -5.07
CA PRO A 34 -4.77 -0.97 -5.43
C PRO A 34 -4.47 -2.42 -5.04
N ASP A 35 -5.52 -3.21 -4.82
CA ASP A 35 -5.42 -4.63 -4.51
C ASP A 35 -5.95 -5.46 -5.69
N HIS A 36 -5.09 -5.73 -6.68
CA HIS A 36 -5.43 -6.52 -7.85
C HIS A 36 -4.66 -7.84 -7.87
N VAL A 37 -5.38 -8.95 -8.07
CA VAL A 37 -4.79 -10.28 -8.31
C VAL A 37 -4.59 -10.57 -9.79
N GLN A 38 -5.41 -9.96 -10.65
CA GLN A 38 -5.31 -9.99 -12.11
C GLN A 38 -5.99 -8.74 -12.67
N TYR A 39 -5.53 -8.23 -13.82
CA TYR A 39 -6.20 -7.12 -14.49
C TYR A 39 -5.99 -7.17 -16.01
N ASN A 40 -6.96 -7.71 -16.74
CA ASN A 40 -6.98 -7.74 -18.21
C ASN A 40 -5.69 -8.30 -18.85
N GLY A 41 -5.14 -9.37 -18.28
CA GLY A 41 -3.92 -10.02 -18.77
C GLY A 41 -2.62 -9.24 -18.52
N HIS A 42 -2.66 -8.12 -17.80
CA HIS A 42 -1.45 -7.40 -17.39
C HIS A 42 -0.84 -8.03 -16.14
N ASN A 43 0.49 -7.95 -16.06
CA ASN A 43 1.20 -8.18 -14.81
C ASN A 43 0.73 -7.14 -13.78
N VAL A 44 0.40 -7.60 -12.58
CA VAL A 44 0.01 -6.76 -11.46
C VAL A 44 0.75 -7.20 -10.21
N SER A 45 1.23 -6.24 -9.43
CA SER A 45 1.75 -6.48 -8.09
C SER A 45 0.62 -6.80 -7.12
N GLU A 46 0.87 -7.74 -6.21
CA GLU A 46 -0.05 -8.07 -5.12
C GLU A 46 -0.09 -6.92 -4.09
N GLY A 47 -1.31 -6.50 -3.74
CA GLY A 47 -1.58 -5.26 -3.00
C GLY A 47 -0.98 -5.22 -1.60
N TRP A 48 -1.05 -6.32 -0.85
CA TRP A 48 -0.54 -6.36 0.52
C TRP A 48 0.99 -6.39 0.55
N THR A 49 1.61 -7.12 -0.38
CA THR A 49 3.06 -7.23 -0.53
C THR A 49 3.68 -5.86 -0.85
N MET A 50 3.06 -5.09 -1.74
CA MET A 50 3.47 -3.69 -1.99
C MET A 50 3.38 -2.84 -0.71
N ALA A 51 2.27 -2.94 0.03
CA ALA A 51 2.06 -2.14 1.22
C ALA A 51 3.12 -2.40 2.31
N VAL A 52 3.40 -3.68 2.62
CA VAL A 52 4.41 -4.01 3.64
C VAL A 52 5.83 -3.65 3.20
N TRP A 53 6.13 -3.75 1.90
CA TRP A 53 7.40 -3.30 1.35
C TRP A 53 7.56 -1.78 1.47
N ALA A 54 6.51 -1.02 1.14
CA ALA A 54 6.51 0.44 1.27
C ALA A 54 6.68 0.89 2.73
N LEU A 55 5.98 0.26 3.67
CA LEU A 55 6.07 0.58 5.10
C LEU A 55 7.50 0.40 5.64
N ALA A 56 8.22 -0.61 5.15
CA ALA A 56 9.61 -0.86 5.52
C ALA A 56 10.58 0.09 4.82
N ARG A 57 10.32 0.43 3.54
CA ARG A 57 11.21 1.26 2.71
C ARG A 57 11.12 2.76 3.04
N TYR A 58 9.94 3.23 3.43
CA TYR A 58 9.65 4.64 3.70
C TYR A 58 9.13 4.80 5.14
N PRO A 59 9.99 5.04 6.14
CA PRO A 59 9.64 4.97 7.56
C PRO A 59 8.72 6.10 8.06
N ASP A 60 8.58 7.16 7.26
CA ASP A 60 7.86 8.40 7.52
C ASP A 60 6.53 8.50 6.76
N ILE A 61 6.23 7.55 5.88
CA ILE A 61 5.05 7.57 5.01
C ILE A 61 3.92 6.72 5.60
N LEU A 62 2.70 7.27 5.61
CA LEU A 62 1.48 6.51 5.87
C LEU A 62 1.13 5.65 4.65
N VAL A 63 0.82 4.38 4.83
CA VAL A 63 0.52 3.47 3.70
C VAL A 63 -0.89 2.91 3.84
N GLY A 64 -1.63 2.92 2.73
CA GLY A 64 -2.95 2.33 2.68
C GLY A 64 -3.33 1.74 1.34
N HIS A 65 -4.58 1.32 1.25
CA HIS A 65 -5.18 0.73 0.06
C HIS A 65 -6.39 1.54 -0.40
N ASP A 66 -6.51 1.68 -1.71
CA ASP A 66 -7.64 2.31 -2.40
C ASP A 66 -8.01 1.45 -3.62
N VAL A 67 -8.76 0.35 -3.48
CA VAL A 67 -9.33 -0.27 -2.29
C VAL A 67 -8.72 -1.66 -2.05
N LEU A 68 -8.70 -2.10 -0.79
CA LEU A 68 -8.35 -3.45 -0.40
C LEU A 68 -9.56 -4.37 -0.58
N CYS A 69 -9.45 -5.35 -1.49
CA CYS A 69 -10.59 -6.21 -1.78
C CYS A 69 -10.91 -7.12 -0.60
N ASN A 70 -12.13 -7.01 -0.08
CA ASN A 70 -12.62 -7.81 1.04
C ASN A 70 -12.68 -9.32 0.73
N SER A 71 -12.78 -9.68 -0.55
CA SER A 71 -13.04 -11.05 -1.00
C SER A 71 -11.77 -11.86 -1.20
N PHE A 72 -10.58 -11.24 -1.17
CA PHE A 72 -9.31 -11.93 -1.40
C PHE A 72 -8.70 -12.56 -0.15
N ARG A 73 -9.19 -12.20 1.05
CA ARG A 73 -8.61 -12.64 2.31
C ARG A 73 -9.71 -12.97 3.31
N ASN A 74 -9.46 -13.98 4.16
CA ASN A 74 -10.32 -14.20 5.32
C ASN A 74 -10.27 -12.95 6.25
N PRO A 75 -11.41 -12.47 6.77
CA PRO A 75 -11.45 -11.27 7.61
C PRO A 75 -10.60 -11.35 8.88
N ALA A 76 -10.58 -12.50 9.57
CA ALA A 76 -9.77 -12.69 10.76
C ALA A 76 -8.27 -12.71 10.41
N HIS A 77 -7.92 -13.27 9.25
CA HIS A 77 -6.56 -13.23 8.75
C HIS A 77 -6.13 -11.79 8.40
N LEU A 78 -6.98 -11.04 7.69
CA LEU A 78 -6.72 -9.63 7.40
C LEU A 78 -6.54 -8.81 8.69
N ALA A 79 -7.39 -9.01 9.69
CA ALA A 79 -7.24 -8.34 10.98
C ALA A 79 -5.88 -8.62 11.62
N LYS A 80 -5.41 -9.88 11.57
CA LYS A 80 -4.08 -10.24 12.11
C LYS A 80 -2.93 -9.66 11.29
N MET A 81 -3.04 -9.66 9.96
CA MET A 81 -2.07 -9.03 9.06
C MET A 81 -1.96 -7.53 9.33
N ALA A 82 -3.09 -6.83 9.38
CA ALA A 82 -3.17 -5.39 9.65
C ALA A 82 -2.61 -5.03 11.03
N ALA A 83 -3.01 -5.74 12.09
CA ALA A 83 -2.49 -5.52 13.43
C ALA A 83 -0.97 -5.71 13.51
N THR A 84 -0.42 -6.69 12.79
CA THR A 84 1.01 -6.97 12.75
C THR A 84 1.76 -5.86 12.01
N ALA A 85 1.31 -5.47 10.82
CA ALA A 85 1.89 -4.37 10.07
C ALA A 85 1.79 -3.03 10.81
N GLN A 86 0.68 -2.79 11.53
CA GLN A 86 0.49 -1.61 12.37
C GLN A 86 1.53 -1.54 13.49
N ALA A 87 1.78 -2.65 14.18
CA ALA A 87 2.78 -2.71 15.23
C ALA A 87 4.20 -2.47 14.69
N PHE A 88 4.56 -3.09 13.56
CA PHE A 88 5.91 -2.96 12.99
C PHE A 88 6.17 -1.59 12.36
N SER A 89 5.15 -0.96 11.78
CA SER A 89 5.28 0.35 11.17
C SER A 89 5.19 1.52 12.15
N GLY A 90 4.88 1.27 13.42
CA GLY A 90 4.64 2.35 14.39
C GLY A 90 3.33 3.09 14.14
N GLY A 91 2.31 2.42 13.60
CA GLY A 91 0.97 2.98 13.46
C GLY A 91 0.60 3.51 12.08
N ARG A 92 1.34 3.17 11.02
CA ARG A 92 1.25 3.84 9.71
C ARG A 92 0.39 3.11 8.67
N VAL A 93 -0.43 2.14 9.07
CA VAL A 93 -1.29 1.39 8.15
C VAL A 93 -2.72 1.94 8.18
N VAL A 94 -3.26 2.23 6.99
CA VAL A 94 -4.68 2.54 6.80
C VAL A 94 -5.33 1.49 5.91
N ILE A 95 -6.37 0.84 6.41
CA ILE A 95 -7.08 -0.20 5.67
C ILE A 95 -8.33 0.43 5.02
N GLY A 96 -8.21 0.85 3.76
CA GLY A 96 -9.37 1.18 2.93
C GLY A 96 -9.96 -0.11 2.35
N ILE A 97 -11.09 -0.59 2.88
CA ILE A 97 -11.73 -1.85 2.46
C ILE A 97 -12.82 -1.58 1.41
N GLY A 98 -12.88 -2.41 0.38
CA GLY A 98 -13.91 -2.39 -0.66
C GLY A 98 -14.24 -3.75 -1.24
#